data_AF-A0A315DQ92-F1
#
_entry.id   AF-A0A315DQ92-F1
#
_cell.length_a   1.000
_cell.length_b   1.000
_cell.length_c   1.000
_cell.angle_alpha   90.00
_cell.angle_beta   90.00
_cell.angle_gamma   90.00
#
_symmetry.space_group_name_H-M   'P 1'
#
loop_
_entity.id
_entity.type
_entity.pdbx_description
1 polymer ?
#
loop_
_entity_poly.entity_id
_entity_poly.type
_entity_poly.pdbx_seq_one_letter_code
_entity_poly.pdbx_strand_id
1 'polypeptide(L)'
;MLTDTLTGYFPLGDHPVQFNDPLGQEMMSWRRSCQDTIRLNAQKINRVWPSMEEELWYANVKVINQDISPEQAARHIQSVHEKNVYLK
;
A
#
# COMPACT_ATOMS: atom_id res chain seq x y z
N MET A 1 -17.89 -10.33 16.80
CA MET A 1 -17.51 -10.47 15.37
C MET A 1 -15.99 -10.50 15.29
N LEU A 2 -15.41 -11.08 14.24
CA LEU A 2 -13.94 -11.14 14.07
C LEU A 2 -13.27 -9.77 14.17
N THR A 3 -13.99 -8.73 13.78
CA THR A 3 -13.65 -7.31 13.88
C THR A 3 -13.14 -6.86 15.26
N ASP A 4 -13.67 -7.42 16.35
CA ASP A 4 -13.26 -7.04 17.72
C ASP A 4 -12.28 -8.04 18.34
N THR A 5 -11.98 -9.15 17.65
CA THR A 5 -11.18 -10.26 18.22
C THR A 5 -9.90 -10.55 17.43
N LEU A 6 -9.76 -10.03 16.20
CA LEU A 6 -8.59 -10.17 15.35
C LEU A 6 -8.03 -8.79 14.99
N THR A 7 -6.80 -8.53 15.41
CA THR A 7 -6.07 -7.31 15.05
C THR A 7 -5.94 -7.20 13.53
N GLY A 8 -6.31 -6.04 12.98
CA GLY A 8 -6.21 -5.77 11.55
C GLY A 8 -7.35 -6.34 10.70
N TYR A 9 -8.37 -6.95 11.30
CA TYR A 9 -9.54 -7.43 10.55
C TYR A 9 -10.59 -6.33 10.41
N PHE A 10 -10.70 -5.74 9.22
CA PHE A 10 -11.69 -4.71 8.90
C PHE A 10 -12.64 -5.20 7.79
N PRO A 11 -13.96 -5.20 8.00
CA PRO A 11 -14.93 -5.49 6.96
C PRO A 11 -14.89 -4.44 5.86
N LEU A 12 -14.76 -4.88 4.62
CA LEU A 12 -14.74 -4.01 3.45
C LEU A 12 -16.13 -3.74 2.86
N GLY A 13 -17.17 -4.39 3.38
CA GLY A 13 -18.56 -4.14 2.96
C GLY A 13 -19.07 -2.77 3.39
N ASP A 14 -20.15 -2.33 2.74
CA ASP A 14 -20.78 -1.02 2.97
C ASP A 14 -21.89 -1.06 4.04
N HIS A 15 -22.14 -2.23 4.62
CA HIS A 15 -23.10 -2.37 5.71
C HIS A 15 -22.51 -1.86 7.03
N PRO A 16 -23.30 -1.21 7.89
CA PRO A 16 -22.84 -0.80 9.21
C PRO A 16 -22.39 -2.01 10.03
N VAL A 17 -21.14 -1.97 10.51
CA VAL A 17 -20.60 -2.94 11.48
C VAL A 17 -20.31 -2.18 12.77
N GLN A 18 -20.74 -2.73 13.90
CA GLN A 18 -20.40 -2.18 15.21
C GLN A 18 -19.00 -2.65 15.63
N PHE A 19 -18.20 -1.70 16.09
CA PHE A 19 -16.86 -1.92 16.64
C PHE A 19 -16.91 -1.52 18.10
N ASN A 20 -16.43 -2.38 19.00
CA ASN A 20 -16.33 -2.07 20.43
C ASN A 20 -14.97 -1.45 20.78
N ASP A 21 -13.93 -1.81 20.02
CA ASP A 21 -12.59 -1.26 20.19
C ASP A 21 -12.52 0.22 19.74
N PRO A 22 -12.02 1.15 20.60
CA PRO A 22 -11.99 2.57 20.29
C PRO A 22 -11.05 2.91 19.12
N LEU A 23 -9.94 2.20 18.96
CA LEU A 23 -9.03 2.39 17.82
C LEU A 23 -9.70 1.93 16.51
N GLY A 24 -10.41 0.80 16.54
CA GLY A 24 -11.22 0.32 15.42
C GLY A 24 -12.29 1.33 14.99
N GLN A 25 -12.96 1.98 15.95
CA GLN A 25 -13.92 3.06 15.66
C GLN A 25 -13.26 4.26 14.98
N GLU A 26 -12.07 4.67 15.43
CA GLU A 26 -11.30 5.75 14.80
C GLU A 26 -10.90 5.39 13.37
N MET A 27 -10.33 4.20 13.14
CA MET A 27 -9.94 3.75 11.81
C MET A 27 -11.14 3.64 10.85
N MET A 28 -12.31 3.24 11.35
CA MET A 28 -13.55 3.23 10.57
C MET A 28 -14.05 4.63 10.24
N SER A 29 -13.83 5.61 11.12
CA SER A 29 -14.18 7.00 10.85
C SER A 29 -13.44 7.55 9.62
N TRP A 30 -12.21 7.09 9.37
CA TRP A 30 -11.41 7.50 8.21
C TRP A 30 -12.06 7.09 6.89
N ARG A 31 -12.82 5.98 6.82
CA ARG A 31 -13.56 5.60 5.60
C ARG A 31 -14.64 6.63 5.21
N ARG A 32 -15.07 7.49 6.14
CA ARG A 32 -16.04 8.57 5.87
C ARG A 32 -15.37 9.85 5.39
N SER A 33 -14.12 10.09 5.77
CA SER A 33 -13.38 11.32 5.46
C SER A 33 -12.33 11.15 4.36
N CYS A 34 -11.87 9.93 4.12
CA CYS A 34 -10.79 9.61 3.20
C CYS A 34 -11.31 8.81 2.01
N GLN A 35 -10.64 8.96 0.87
CA GLN A 35 -10.89 8.12 -0.30
C GLN A 35 -10.04 6.85 -0.23
N ASP A 36 -10.54 5.80 -0.88
CA ASP A 36 -9.77 4.59 -1.08
C ASP A 36 -8.53 4.87 -1.94
N THR A 37 -7.42 4.25 -1.57
CA THR A 37 -6.21 4.24 -2.39
C THR A 37 -5.94 2.83 -2.88
N ILE A 38 -5.53 2.70 -4.14
CA ILE A 38 -5.12 1.42 -4.68
C ILE A 38 -3.67 1.13 -4.30
N ARG A 39 -3.37 -0.15 -4.03
CA ARG A 39 -1.97 -0.61 -4.01
C ARG A 39 -1.50 -0.72 -5.45
N LEU A 40 -1.09 0.43 -6.01
CA LEU A 40 -0.73 0.60 -7.43
C LEU A 40 0.23 -0.50 -7.90
N ASN A 41 1.23 -0.82 -7.06
CA ASN A 41 2.19 -1.88 -7.31
C ASN A 41 1.52 -3.23 -7.53
N ALA A 42 0.76 -3.73 -6.56
CA ALA A 42 0.12 -5.03 -6.64
C ALA A 42 -0.94 -5.12 -7.75
N GLN A 43 -1.69 -4.04 -8.00
CA GLN A 43 -2.81 -4.09 -8.95
C GLN A 43 -2.44 -3.79 -10.41
N LYS A 44 -1.45 -2.93 -10.67
CA LYS A 44 -1.19 -2.39 -12.02
C LYS A 44 0.20 -2.68 -12.54
N ILE A 45 1.23 -2.47 -11.71
CA ILE A 45 2.62 -2.38 -12.20
C ILE A 45 3.53 -3.55 -11.81
N ASN A 46 3.07 -4.52 -11.01
CA ASN A 46 3.81 -5.74 -10.65
C ASN A 46 3.52 -6.92 -11.59
N ARG A 47 3.87 -6.79 -12.88
CA ARG A 47 3.52 -7.79 -13.91
C ARG A 47 4.71 -8.54 -14.52
N VAL A 48 5.93 -8.16 -14.17
CA VAL A 48 7.15 -8.67 -14.82
C VAL A 48 8.34 -8.65 -13.85
N TRP A 49 9.52 -9.05 -14.33
CA TRP A 49 10.76 -9.08 -13.56
C TRP A 49 11.68 -7.88 -13.88
N PRO A 50 12.25 -7.19 -12.88
CA PRO A 50 12.10 -7.42 -11.43
C PRO A 50 10.72 -6.99 -10.90
N SER A 51 10.30 -7.65 -9.82
CA SER A 51 9.02 -7.40 -9.13
C SER A 51 8.97 -5.95 -8.65
N MET A 52 7.97 -5.20 -9.10
CA MET A 52 7.80 -3.81 -8.69
C MET A 52 7.47 -3.70 -7.19
N GLU A 53 6.87 -4.73 -6.60
CA GLU A 53 6.65 -4.77 -5.16
C GLU A 53 7.95 -4.87 -4.37
N GLU A 54 8.86 -5.76 -4.80
CA GLU A 54 10.16 -5.94 -4.16
C GLU A 54 11.04 -4.69 -4.29
N GLU A 55 11.04 -4.07 -5.48
CA GLU A 55 11.79 -2.84 -5.75
C GLU A 55 11.31 -1.66 -4.90
N LEU A 56 9.99 -1.53 -4.72
CA LEU A 56 9.41 -0.53 -3.82
C LEU A 56 9.78 -0.80 -2.36
N TRP A 57 9.76 -2.05 -1.91
CA TRP A 57 10.18 -2.40 -0.54
C TRP A 57 11.64 -2.03 -0.31
N TYR A 58 12.52 -2.38 -1.25
CA TYR A 58 13.94 -2.04 -1.20
C TYR A 58 14.16 -0.53 -1.14
N ALA A 59 13.54 0.22 -2.07
CA ALA A 59 13.70 1.67 -2.13
C ALA A 59 13.17 2.36 -0.87
N ASN A 60 12.02 1.92 -0.34
CA ASN A 60 11.42 2.51 0.86
C ASN A 60 12.32 2.36 2.09
N VAL A 61 12.90 1.17 2.32
CA VAL A 61 13.83 0.96 3.44
C VAL A 61 15.03 1.89 3.33
N LYS A 62 15.57 2.07 2.12
CA LYS A 62 16.71 2.96 1.89
C LYS A 62 16.39 4.43 2.13
N VAL A 63 15.21 4.90 1.73
CA VAL A 63 14.78 6.28 1.99
C VAL A 63 14.58 6.50 3.50
N ILE A 64 13.91 5.57 4.19
CA ILE A 64 13.68 5.66 5.64
C ILE A 64 15.01 5.68 6.41
N ASN A 65 15.97 4.86 5.98
CA ASN A 65 17.31 4.80 6.58
C ASN A 65 18.23 5.95 6.14
N GLN A 66 17.76 6.86 5.28
CA GLN A 66 18.53 7.98 4.73
C GLN A 66 19.75 7.55 3.89
N ASP A 67 19.77 6.31 3.39
CA ASP A 67 20.80 5.80 2.48
C ASP A 67 20.73 6.48 1.10
N ILE A 68 19.51 6.80 0.65
CA ILE A 68 19.23 7.47 -0.63
C ILE A 68 18.18 8.56 -0.44
N SER A 69 18.21 9.59 -1.28
CA SER A 69 17.18 10.64 -1.27
C SER A 69 15.85 10.14 -1.87
N PRO A 70 14.71 10.75 -1.51
CA PRO A 70 13.43 10.47 -2.14
C PRO A 70 13.47 10.60 -3.68
N GLU A 71 14.21 11.58 -4.21
CA GLU A 71 14.36 11.79 -5.65
C GLU A 71 15.17 10.68 -6.32
N GLN A 72 16.18 10.14 -5.63
CA GLN A 72 16.94 8.99 -6.13
C GLN A 72 16.07 7.73 -6.17
N ALA A 73 15.27 7.50 -5.12
CA ALA A 73 14.32 6.39 -5.07
C ALA A 73 13.27 6.50 -6.18
N ALA A 74 12.70 7.68 -6.39
CA ALA A 74 11.72 7.92 -7.45
C ALA A 74 12.30 7.64 -8.85
N ARG A 75 13.54 8.10 -9.12
CA ARG A 75 14.24 7.80 -10.38
C ARG A 75 14.49 6.30 -10.58
N HIS A 76 14.87 5.59 -9.53
CA HIS A 76 15.07 4.14 -9.57
C HIS A 76 13.78 3.40 -9.93
N ILE A 77 12.69 3.68 -9.21
CA ILE A 77 11.38 3.05 -9.45
C ILE A 77 10.86 3.35 -10.86
N GLN A 78 11.02 4.60 -11.32
CA GLN A 78 10.64 4.98 -12.69
C GLN A 78 11.43 4.18 -13.73
N SER A 79 12.75 4.02 -13.55
CA SER A 79 13.59 3.24 -14.48
C SER A 79 13.20 1.76 -14.54
N VAL A 80 12.86 1.15 -13.39
CA VAL A 80 12.34 -0.22 -13.35
C VAL A 80 11.01 -0.29 -14.11
N HIS A 81 10.10 0.65 -13.85
CA HIS A 81 8.81 0.68 -14.51
C HIS A 81 8.95 0.77 -16.04
N GLU A 82 9.82 1.63 -16.55
CA GLU A 82 10.06 1.77 -17.98
C GLU A 82 10.58 0.49 -18.62
N LYS A 83 11.51 -0.24 -17.98
CA LYS A 83 11.96 -1.56 -18.46
C LYS A 83 10.80 -2.55 -18.58
N ASN A 84 9.84 -2.45 -17.66
CA ASN A 84 8.69 -3.33 -17.59
C ASN A 84 7.63 -3.03 -18.68
N VAL A 85 7.57 -1.80 -19.20
CA VAL A 85 6.61 -1.38 -20.23
C VAL A 85 6.89 -2.03 -21.60
N TYR A 86 8.12 -2.49 -21.86
CA TYR A 86 8.51 -3.07 -23.15
C TYR A 86 8.18 -4.56 -23.31
N LEU A 87 7.68 -5.21 -22.27
CA LEU A 87 7.21 -6.60 -22.32
C LEU A 87 5.72 -6.58 -22.70
N LYS A 88 5.44 -6.62 -24.01
CA LYS A 88 4.07 -6.80 -24.55
C LYS A 88 3.54 -8.20 -24.29
#